data_AF-A0A848T654-F1
#
_entry.id   AF-A0A848T654-F1
#
_cell.length_a   1.000
_cell.length_b   1.000
_cell.length_c   1.000
_cell.angle_alpha   90.00
_cell.angle_beta   90.00
_cell.angle_gamma   90.00
#
_symmetry.space_group_name_H-M   'P 1'
#
loop_
_entity.id
_entity.type
_entity.pdbx_description
1 polymer ?
#
loop_
_entity_poly.entity_id
_entity_poly.type
_entity_poly.pdbx_seq_one_letter_code
_entity_poly.pdbx_strand_id
1 'polypeptide(L)'
;MKLSTRDAVAYFRKPDPAKTGLLIYGADPMRVALRRQEVIKALIGADGEEEMRLTRIAATELRKDPALLSDAIKAQGFIPGPRVAFVEDATDGLTETIGAA
;
A
#
# COMPACT_ATOMS: atom_id res chain seq x y z
N MET A 1 -4.63 -0.72 14.13
CA MET A 1 -4.12 -1.58 15.23
C MET A 1 -2.70 -2.00 14.92
N LYS A 2 -1.80 -2.06 15.92
CA LYS A 2 -0.44 -2.58 15.74
C LYS A 2 -0.47 -4.10 15.89
N LEU A 3 0.05 -4.83 14.91
CA LEU A 3 0.13 -6.29 14.96
C LEU A 3 1.37 -6.74 15.74
N SER A 4 1.26 -7.87 16.43
CA SER A 4 2.43 -8.55 16.99
C SER A 4 3.30 -9.11 15.85
N THR A 5 4.59 -9.39 16.11
CA THR A 5 5.47 -9.98 15.10
C THR A 5 4.93 -11.30 14.55
N ARG A 6 4.30 -12.12 15.40
CA ARG A 6 3.69 -13.38 14.99
C ARG A 6 2.51 -13.15 14.05
N ASP A 7 1.61 -12.25 14.43
CA ASP A 7 0.39 -12.01 13.66
C ASP A 7 0.69 -11.25 12.35
N ALA A 8 1.73 -10.42 12.33
CA ALA A 8 2.20 -9.73 11.13
C ALA A 8 2.59 -10.72 10.02
N VAL A 9 3.31 -11.80 10.35
CA VAL A 9 3.71 -12.82 9.35
C VAL A 9 2.50 -13.51 8.73
N ALA A 10 1.49 -13.84 9.53
CA ALA A 10 0.24 -14.40 9.02
C ALA A 10 -0.52 -13.38 8.15
N TYR A 11 -0.57 -12.11 8.60
CA TYR A 11 -1.23 -11.03 7.89
C TYR A 11 -0.57 -10.74 6.54
N PHE A 12 0.76 -10.84 6.41
CA PHE A 12 1.43 -10.63 5.12
C PHE A 12 1.02 -11.64 4.06
N ARG A 13 0.82 -12.90 4.46
CA ARG A 13 0.41 -13.99 3.56
C ARG A 13 -1.06 -13.92 3.18
N LYS A 14 -1.91 -13.47 4.10
CA LYS A 14 -3.36 -13.36 3.91
C LYS A 14 -3.87 -12.08 4.57
N PRO A 15 -3.65 -10.92 3.93
CA PRO A 15 -4.11 -9.65 4.46
C PRO A 15 -5.65 -9.61 4.45
N ASP A 16 -6.22 -8.88 5.40
CA ASP A 16 -7.67 -8.66 5.45
C ASP A 16 -8.04 -7.53 4.47
N PRO A 17 -8.79 -7.82 3.38
CA PRO A 17 -9.15 -6.83 2.38
C PRO A 17 -10.15 -5.78 2.90
N ALA A 18 -10.76 -5.99 4.06
CA ALA A 18 -11.63 -5.01 4.70
C ALA A 18 -10.86 -3.90 5.45
N LYS A 19 -9.53 -4.00 5.56
CA LYS A 19 -8.71 -2.95 6.19
C LYS A 19 -8.44 -1.81 5.19
N THR A 20 -8.66 -0.58 5.66
CA THR A 20 -8.50 0.65 4.85
C THR A 20 -7.06 1.01 4.53
N GLY A 21 -6.08 0.52 5.31
CA GLY A 21 -4.67 0.83 5.09
C GLY A 21 -3.72 -0.04 5.90
N LEU A 22 -2.46 -0.09 5.45
CA LEU A 22 -1.37 -0.82 6.09
C LEU A 22 -0.08 0.00 6.04
N LEU A 23 0.56 0.17 7.20
CA LEU A 23 1.92 0.69 7.31
C LEU A 23 2.87 -0.46 7.65
N ILE A 24 3.87 -0.69 6.81
CA ILE A 24 4.97 -1.61 7.08
C ILE A 24 6.23 -0.76 7.29
N TYR A 25 6.82 -0.84 8.48
CA TYR A 25 7.98 -0.06 8.85
C TYR A 25 8.98 -0.91 9.65
N GLY A 26 10.25 -0.54 9.61
CA GLY A 26 11.32 -1.24 10.31
C GLY A 26 12.71 -0.76 9.89
N ALA A 27 13.72 -1.15 10.65
CA ALA A 27 15.11 -0.75 10.40
C ALA A 27 15.77 -1.44 9.20
N ASP A 28 15.19 -2.55 8.72
CA ASP A 28 15.68 -3.32 7.56
C ASP A 28 14.79 -3.00 6.34
N PRO A 29 15.25 -2.13 5.43
CA PRO A 29 14.46 -1.72 4.27
C PRO A 29 14.22 -2.87 3.29
N MET A 30 15.15 -3.82 3.17
CA MET A 30 15.00 -4.98 2.29
C MET A 30 13.87 -5.89 2.79
N ARG A 31 13.81 -6.13 4.10
CA ARG A 31 12.73 -6.91 4.71
C ARG A 31 11.39 -6.21 4.57
N VAL A 32 11.33 -4.88 4.74
CA VAL A 32 10.11 -4.09 4.53
C VAL A 32 9.64 -4.20 3.07
N ALA A 33 10.55 -4.03 2.11
CA ALA A 33 10.25 -4.14 0.68
C ALA A 33 9.70 -5.52 0.31
N LEU A 34 10.29 -6.59 0.84
CA LEU A 34 9.81 -7.96 0.60
C LEU A 34 8.41 -8.20 1.16
N ARG A 35 8.14 -7.77 2.41
CA ARG A 35 6.80 -7.92 3.02
C ARG A 35 5.74 -7.09 2.33
N ARG A 36 6.10 -5.91 1.87
CA ARG A 36 5.24 -5.09 1.02
C ARG A 36 4.87 -5.82 -0.27
N GLN A 37 5.86 -6.34 -1.00
CA GLN A 37 5.59 -7.09 -2.24
C GLN A 37 4.69 -8.31 -1.98
N GLU A 38 4.93 -9.04 -0.89
CA GLU A 38 4.09 -10.17 -0.46
C GLU A 38 2.64 -9.75 -0.23
N VAL A 39 2.40 -8.68 0.54
CA VAL A 39 1.05 -8.17 0.82
C VAL A 39 0.35 -7.68 -0.43
N ILE A 40 1.04 -6.88 -1.25
CA ILE A 40 0.46 -6.32 -2.48
C ILE A 40 0.00 -7.47 -3.37
N LYS A 41 0.87 -8.45 -3.63
CA LYS A 41 0.54 -9.64 -4.42
C LYS A 41 -0.59 -10.45 -3.81
N ALA A 42 -0.68 -10.55 -2.48
CA ALA A 42 -1.77 -11.25 -1.81
C ALA A 42 -3.12 -10.51 -1.93
N LEU A 43 -3.12 -9.17 -2.00
CA LEU A 43 -4.32 -8.35 -2.17
C LEU A 43 -4.82 -8.33 -3.61
N ILE A 44 -3.92 -8.12 -4.57
CA ILE A 44 -4.29 -7.94 -5.97
C ILE A 44 -4.14 -9.21 -6.80
N GLY A 45 -3.58 -10.29 -6.26
CA GLY A 45 -3.34 -11.53 -7.01
C GLY A 45 -2.10 -11.45 -7.90
N ALA A 46 -1.80 -12.55 -8.61
CA ALA A 46 -0.60 -12.66 -9.45
C ALA A 46 -0.62 -11.69 -10.64
N ASP A 47 -1.80 -11.51 -11.25
CA ASP A 47 -1.97 -10.71 -12.46
C ASP A 47 -2.40 -9.27 -12.17
N GLY A 48 -2.57 -8.90 -10.89
CA GLY A 48 -3.14 -7.61 -10.52
C GLY A 48 -2.31 -6.39 -10.95
N GLU A 49 -1.00 -6.54 -11.15
CA GLU A 49 -0.18 -5.47 -11.75
C GLU A 49 -0.47 -5.31 -13.26
N GLU A 50 -0.57 -6.41 -14.00
CA GLU A 50 -0.90 -6.42 -15.43
C GLU A 50 -2.31 -5.87 -15.68
N GLU A 51 -3.23 -6.14 -14.75
CA GLU A 51 -4.59 -5.62 -14.73
C GLU A 51 -4.69 -4.16 -14.24
N MET A 52 -3.56 -3.48 -14.01
CA MET A 52 -3.46 -2.09 -13.54
C MET A 52 -4.17 -1.84 -12.20
N ARG A 53 -4.25 -2.85 -11.34
CA ARG A 53 -4.84 -2.76 -9.99
C ARG A 53 -3.85 -2.29 -8.92
N LEU A 54 -2.61 -1.98 -9.31
CA LEU A 54 -1.60 -1.36 -8.45
C LEU A 54 -1.19 0.02 -8.99
N THR A 55 -1.25 1.03 -8.13
CA THR A 55 -0.70 2.38 -8.39
C THR A 55 0.44 2.63 -7.43
N ARG A 56 1.61 2.98 -7.96
CA ARG A 56 2.81 3.32 -7.19
C ARG A 56 3.00 4.83 -7.19
N ILE A 57 3.30 5.41 -6.04
CA ILE A 57 3.45 6.85 -5.84
C ILE A 57 4.72 7.07 -5.04
N ALA A 58 5.75 7.71 -5.60
CA ALA A 58 6.92 8.04 -4.80
C ALA A 58 6.57 9.12 -3.76
N ALA A 59 7.14 9.06 -2.56
CA ALA A 59 6.95 10.11 -1.55
C ALA A 59 7.30 11.51 -2.06
N THR A 60 8.26 11.64 -2.97
CA THR A 60 8.62 12.92 -3.60
C THR A 60 7.54 13.44 -4.54
N GLU A 61 6.80 12.57 -5.21
CA GLU A 61 5.67 12.93 -6.07
C GLU A 61 4.47 13.34 -5.22
N LEU A 62 4.14 12.56 -4.18
CA LEU A 62 3.05 12.89 -3.27
C LEU A 62 3.25 14.23 -2.56
N ARG A 63 4.50 14.61 -2.25
CA ARG A 63 4.81 15.95 -1.68
C ARG A 63 4.54 17.08 -2.68
N LYS A 64 4.70 16.84 -3.98
CA LYS A 64 4.47 17.84 -5.02
C LYS A 64 2.98 17.97 -5.35
N ASP A 65 2.26 16.85 -5.33
CA ASP A 65 0.84 16.78 -5.59
C ASP A 65 0.14 15.94 -4.51
N PRO A 66 -0.37 16.60 -3.45
CA PRO A 66 -1.06 15.94 -2.34
C PRO A 66 -2.34 15.19 -2.74
N ALA A 67 -2.95 15.49 -3.90
CA ALA A 67 -4.20 14.87 -4.33
C ALA A 67 -4.00 13.45 -4.86
N LEU A 68 -2.78 13.11 -5.33
CA LEU A 68 -2.44 11.84 -5.99
C LEU A 68 -2.93 10.60 -5.23
N LEU A 69 -2.80 10.59 -3.90
CA LEU A 69 -3.22 9.44 -3.11
C LEU A 69 -4.75 9.28 -3.09
N SER A 70 -5.49 10.38 -2.85
CA SER A 70 -6.95 10.34 -2.82
C SER A 70 -7.55 9.98 -4.18
N ASP A 71 -6.91 10.43 -5.26
CA ASP A 71 -7.31 10.09 -6.62
C ASP A 71 -7.04 8.61 -6.93
N ALA A 72 -5.87 8.11 -6.52
CA ALA A 72 -5.53 6.69 -6.69
C ALA A 72 -6.48 5.76 -5.92
N ILE A 73 -6.91 6.14 -4.71
CA ILE A 73 -7.87 5.37 -3.90
C ILE A 73 -9.26 5.35 -4.57
N LYS A 74 -9.71 6.48 -5.12
CA LYS A 74 -11.04 6.61 -5.76
C LYS A 74 -11.07 6.12 -7.19
N ALA A 75 -9.91 5.95 -7.83
CA ALA A 75 -9.82 5.49 -9.20
C ALA A 75 -10.56 4.17 -9.37
N GLN A 76 -11.37 4.08 -10.42
CA GLN A 76 -11.99 2.84 -10.86
C GLN A 76 -11.26 2.31 -12.09
N GLY A 77 -11.11 0.99 -12.16
CA GLY A 77 -10.49 0.30 -13.28
C GLY A 77 -11.56 -0.41 -14.10
N PHE A 78 -11.21 -0.83 -15.31
CA PHE A 78 -12.09 -1.65 -16.14
C PHE A 78 -12.20 -3.09 -15.62
N ILE A 79 -11.17 -3.56 -14.92
CA ILE A 79 -11.10 -4.91 -14.36
C ILE A 79 -11.55 -4.86 -12.90
N PRO A 80 -12.63 -5.58 -12.54
CA PRO A 80 -13.14 -5.58 -11.18
C PRO A 80 -12.16 -6.28 -10.24
N GLY A 81 -12.04 -5.79 -9.01
CA GLY A 81 -11.24 -6.44 -7.97
C GLY A 81 -10.59 -5.45 -7.02
N PRO A 82 -9.93 -5.95 -5.96
CA PRO A 82 -9.18 -5.11 -5.03
C PRO A 82 -8.06 -4.37 -5.76
N ARG A 83 -7.87 -3.10 -5.40
CA ARG A 83 -6.79 -2.24 -5.89
C ARG A 83 -5.92 -1.78 -4.73
N VAL A 84 -4.67 -1.44 -5.02
CA VAL A 84 -3.73 -0.90 -4.04
C VAL A 84 -3.13 0.40 -4.56
N ALA A 85 -3.24 1.47 -3.77
CA ALA A 85 -2.42 2.66 -3.89
C ALA A 85 -1.24 2.54 -2.92
N PHE A 86 -0.02 2.45 -3.43
CA PHE A 86 1.18 2.24 -2.66
C PHE A 86 2.08 3.48 -2.70
N VAL A 87 2.29 4.12 -1.55
CA VAL A 87 3.21 5.24 -1.38
C VAL A 87 4.60 4.72 -0.98
N GLU A 88 5.59 4.92 -1.84
CA GLU A 88 6.96 4.45 -1.64
C GLU A 88 7.76 5.42 -0.77
N ASP A 89 8.55 4.88 0.16
CA ASP A 89 9.46 5.65 1.02
C ASP A 89 8.80 6.84 1.75
N ALA A 90 7.55 6.63 2.17
CA ALA A 90 6.81 7.61 2.96
C ALA A 90 7.53 7.88 4.29
N THR A 91 7.70 9.17 4.62
CA THR A 91 8.27 9.63 5.89
C THR A 91 7.20 10.34 6.71
N ASP A 92 7.46 10.57 8.01
CA ASP A 92 6.52 11.22 8.93
C ASP A 92 6.00 12.58 8.44
N GLY A 93 6.78 13.29 7.61
CA GLY A 93 6.36 14.54 6.99
C GLY A 93 5.18 14.42 6.01
N LEU A 94 4.75 13.21 5.64
CA LEU A 94 3.57 12.95 4.81
C LEU A 94 2.32 12.58 5.63
N THR A 95 2.40 12.60 6.96
CA THR A 95 1.30 12.14 7.84
C THR A 95 -0.01 12.88 7.56
N GLU A 96 0.02 14.21 7.46
CA GLU A 96 -1.19 14.99 7.18
C GLU A 96 -1.75 14.72 5.78
N THR A 97 -0.88 14.62 4.78
CA THR A 97 -1.27 14.29 3.39
C THR A 97 -1.93 12.92 3.29
N ILE A 98 -1.37 11.91 3.96
CA ILE A 98 -1.93 10.55 3.96
C ILE A 98 -3.23 10.49 4.76
N GLY A 99 -3.31 11.21 5.89
CA GLY A 99 -4.51 11.24 6.72
C GLY A 99 -5.70 11.97 6.09
N ALA A 100 -5.45 12.85 5.13
CA ALA A 100 -6.48 13.59 4.40
C ALA A 100 -7.03 12.86 3.16
N ALA A 101 -6.39 11.77 2.72
CA ALA A 101 -6.76 11.00 1.54
C ALA A 101 -7.90 10.00 1.83
#